data_AF-A0AAU8TVC4-F1
#
_entry.id   AF-A0AAU8TVC4-F1
#
_cell.length_a   1.000
_cell.length_b   1.000
_cell.length_c   1.000
_cell.angle_alpha   90.00
_cell.angle_beta   90.00
_cell.angle_gamma   90.00
#
_symmetry.space_group_name_H-M   'P 1'
#
loop_
_entity.id
_entity.type
_entity.pdbx_description
1 polymer ?
#
loop_
_entity_poly.entity_id
_entity_poly.type
_entity_poly.pdbx_seq_one_letter_code
_entity_poly.pdbx_strand_id
1 'polypeptide(L)'
;MDVHSVGGSGTKLFERIPDRLFSPLASSNRHQYWSLLCYLYRRRFGPDAPLPPSRGFAPRDLLQDVEDHIRYAPDWHPEEGEDPGLSVDQRASNYFRRLVQVGWFRTEKHGLAQTISMSPSVSQMLTLLIDYADKDPVFVSGKIHSIDALISKVLKGEGGGDLFREAAEQCRNLLIYIRTTGTNVRDLMTSIATQETTAEYARRFFRDYVVNMFIGDYKELRTQEHPLSKRPQILQAVEKLSTAPEHRTRLMDWYTFRLAEGDRVKATAAFDRDLRRLEELNRVEEYLERLGAVAVSHG
;
A
#
# COMPACT_ATOMS: atom_id res chain seq x y z
N MET A 1 -0.14 -3.29 40.28
CA MET A 1 -1.01 -3.28 39.09
C MET A 1 -0.43 -2.26 38.14
N ASP A 2 0.53 -2.72 37.35
CA ASP A 2 1.25 -1.89 36.38
C ASP A 2 0.39 -1.75 35.12
N VAL A 3 -0.02 -0.52 34.86
CA VAL A 3 -0.70 -0.13 33.64
C VAL A 3 0.30 -0.33 32.50
N HIS A 4 -0.06 -1.20 31.56
CA HIS A 4 0.71 -1.49 30.36
C HIS A 4 1.15 -0.19 29.67
N SER A 5 2.47 -0.07 29.50
CA SER A 5 3.15 0.87 28.61
C SER A 5 2.47 0.92 27.24
N VAL A 6 1.71 1.99 26.98
CA VAL A 6 1.35 2.44 25.62
C VAL A 6 2.58 3.15 25.04
N GLY A 7 3.70 2.44 24.95
CA GLY A 7 5.00 2.98 24.58
C GLY A 7 5.52 2.33 23.31
N GLY A 8 5.66 3.12 22.24
CA GLY A 8 6.65 2.82 21.20
C GLY A 8 6.28 3.11 19.75
N SER A 9 5.00 3.17 19.37
CA SER A 9 4.62 3.46 17.96
C SER A 9 3.90 4.78 17.76
N GLY A 10 3.10 5.24 18.73
CA GLY A 10 2.35 6.49 18.62
C GLY A 10 3.22 7.74 18.58
N THR A 11 4.28 7.80 19.40
CA THR A 11 5.26 8.91 19.38
C THR A 11 6.13 8.88 18.12
N LYS A 12 6.53 7.69 17.65
CA LYS A 12 7.41 7.52 16.49
C LYS A 12 6.84 8.01 15.17
N LEU A 13 5.51 8.06 15.02
CA LEU A 13 4.90 8.60 13.82
C LEU A 13 5.13 10.12 13.73
N PHE A 14 4.78 10.85 14.79
CA PHE A 14 4.92 12.32 14.84
C PHE A 14 6.37 12.78 15.05
N GLU A 15 7.29 11.88 15.40
CA GLU A 15 8.74 12.10 15.23
C GLU A 15 9.16 12.13 13.74
N ARG A 16 8.40 11.49 12.84
CA ARG A 16 8.71 11.37 11.41
C ARG A 16 7.92 12.33 10.53
N ILE A 17 6.71 12.73 10.95
CA ILE A 17 5.83 13.63 10.20
C ILE A 17 5.36 14.80 11.08
N PRO A 18 5.14 16.00 10.51
CA PRO A 18 4.64 17.15 11.27
C PRO A 18 3.27 16.91 11.92
N ASP A 19 3.07 17.40 13.15
CA ASP A 19 1.84 17.22 13.94
C ASP A 19 0.57 17.68 13.22
N ARG A 20 0.64 18.79 12.47
CA ARG A 20 -0.50 19.41 11.79
C ARG A 20 -0.63 19.03 10.33
N LEU A 21 0.16 18.06 9.86
CA LEU A 21 0.26 17.70 8.44
C LEU A 21 -1.11 17.40 7.82
N PHE A 22 -1.98 16.69 8.54
CA PHE A 22 -3.31 16.30 8.05
C PHE A 22 -4.38 17.40 8.15
N SER A 23 -4.08 18.55 8.74
CA SER A 23 -5.09 19.60 8.96
C SER A 23 -5.76 20.13 7.67
N PRO A 24 -5.10 20.24 6.50
CA PRO A 24 -5.80 20.57 5.24
C PRO A 24 -6.75 19.45 4.80
N LEU A 25 -6.38 18.19 5.03
CA LEU A 25 -7.17 17.00 4.70
C LEU A 25 -8.33 16.75 5.68
N ALA A 26 -8.40 17.52 6.77
CA ALA A 26 -9.54 17.55 7.69
C ALA A 26 -10.47 18.76 7.47
N SER A 27 -10.12 19.66 6.55
CA SER A 27 -10.90 20.89 6.29
C SER A 27 -12.14 20.66 5.42
N SER A 28 -12.91 21.72 5.18
CA SER A 28 -13.99 21.75 4.18
C SER A 28 -13.47 21.43 2.77
N ASN A 29 -12.25 21.87 2.43
CA ASN A 29 -11.59 21.65 1.15
C ASN A 29 -10.74 20.35 1.11
N ARG A 30 -11.02 19.37 1.97
CA ARG A 30 -10.20 18.15 2.09
C ARG A 30 -9.97 17.42 0.77
N HIS A 31 -10.99 17.32 -0.09
CA HIS A 31 -10.90 16.62 -1.37
C HIS A 31 -10.05 17.40 -2.37
N GLN A 32 -10.13 18.73 -2.32
CA GLN A 32 -9.41 19.66 -3.16
C GLN A 32 -7.92 19.71 -2.76
N TYR A 33 -7.62 19.73 -1.47
CA TYR A 33 -6.24 19.57 -0.98
C TYR A 33 -5.65 18.21 -1.33
N TRP A 34 -6.43 17.13 -1.21
CA TRP A 34 -6.00 15.80 -1.62
C TRP A 34 -5.69 15.75 -3.11
N SER A 35 -6.60 16.26 -3.94
CA SER A 35 -6.43 16.36 -5.40
C SER A 35 -5.18 17.17 -5.77
N LEU A 36 -4.97 18.32 -5.11
CA LEU A 36 -3.80 19.17 -5.31
C LEU A 36 -2.49 18.45 -4.93
N LEU A 37 -2.47 17.74 -3.80
CA LEU A 37 -1.30 16.95 -3.39
C LEU A 37 -1.00 15.85 -4.40
N CYS A 38 -2.01 15.10 -4.87
CA CYS A 38 -1.84 14.07 -5.90
C CYS A 38 -1.34 14.65 -7.23
N TYR A 39 -1.83 15.83 -7.60
CA TYR A 39 -1.39 16.54 -8.80
C TYR A 39 0.07 16.97 -8.72
N LEU A 40 0.45 17.66 -7.64
CA LEU A 40 1.84 18.09 -7.43
C LEU A 40 2.78 16.89 -7.28
N TYR A 41 2.34 15.83 -6.61
CA TYR A 41 3.10 14.60 -6.47
C TYR A 41 3.44 14.01 -7.84
N ARG A 42 2.44 13.72 -8.68
CA ARG A 42 2.67 13.18 -10.03
C ARG A 42 3.53 14.09 -10.91
N ARG A 43 3.37 15.41 -10.81
CA ARG A 43 4.08 16.37 -11.66
C ARG A 43 5.53 16.62 -11.22
N ARG A 44 5.85 16.50 -9.92
CA ARG A 44 7.13 17.01 -9.35
C ARG A 44 7.82 16.08 -8.35
N PHE A 45 7.08 15.35 -7.51
CA PHE A 45 7.67 14.69 -6.33
C PHE A 45 7.58 13.16 -6.34
N GLY A 46 6.76 12.59 -7.21
CA GLY A 46 6.51 11.16 -7.33
C GLY A 46 7.57 10.44 -8.16
N PRO A 47 7.54 9.09 -8.14
CA PRO A 47 8.54 8.26 -8.84
C PRO A 47 8.53 8.46 -10.35
N ASP A 48 7.37 8.79 -10.93
CA ASP A 48 7.17 8.99 -12.36
C ASP A 48 7.38 10.46 -12.79
N ALA A 49 7.67 11.36 -11.84
CA ALA A 49 7.93 12.76 -12.14
C ALA A 49 9.33 12.93 -12.77
N PRO A 50 9.55 13.98 -13.59
CA PRO A 50 10.89 14.31 -14.06
C PRO A 50 11.87 14.48 -12.89
N LEU A 51 13.14 14.14 -13.13
CA LEU A 51 14.20 14.22 -12.12
C LEU A 51 14.18 15.61 -11.44
N PRO A 52 14.01 15.69 -10.11
CA PRO A 52 13.91 16.96 -9.42
C PRO A 52 15.26 17.69 -9.45
N PRO A 53 15.26 19.04 -9.40
CA PRO A 53 16.51 19.79 -9.25
C PRO A 53 17.22 19.40 -7.94
N SER A 54 18.55 19.37 -7.96
CA SER A 54 19.37 18.92 -6.83
C SER A 54 19.18 19.73 -5.54
N ARG A 55 18.68 20.95 -5.63
CA ARG A 55 18.41 21.84 -4.49
C ARG A 55 16.91 22.04 -4.22
N GLY A 56 16.02 21.30 -4.88
CA GLY A 56 14.57 21.51 -4.82
C GLY A 56 14.05 22.49 -5.88
N PHE A 57 12.73 22.67 -5.89
CA PHE A 57 12.03 23.46 -6.91
C PHE A 57 11.99 24.94 -6.56
N ALA A 58 11.95 25.82 -7.57
CA ALA A 58 11.71 27.24 -7.32
C ALA A 58 10.26 27.44 -6.83
N PRO A 59 10.01 28.28 -5.81
CA PRO A 59 8.67 28.53 -5.29
C PRO A 59 7.68 28.97 -6.38
N ARG A 60 8.15 29.77 -7.34
CA ARG A 60 7.34 30.25 -8.47
C ARG A 60 6.83 29.12 -9.35
N ASP A 61 7.64 28.10 -9.60
CA ASP A 61 7.25 26.99 -10.48
C ASP A 61 6.16 26.13 -9.83
N LEU A 62 6.27 25.88 -8.53
CA LEU A 62 5.23 25.17 -7.78
C LEU A 62 3.97 26.00 -7.64
N LEU A 63 4.09 27.31 -7.40
CA LEU A 63 2.94 28.19 -7.31
C LEU A 63 2.17 28.22 -8.65
N GLN A 64 2.87 28.25 -9.78
CA GLN A 64 2.24 28.13 -11.09
C GLN A 64 1.47 26.81 -11.24
N ASP A 65 2.05 25.69 -10.79
CA ASP A 65 1.36 24.40 -10.81
C ASP A 65 0.10 24.41 -9.91
N VAL A 66 0.16 25.08 -8.75
CA VAL A 66 -1.00 25.24 -7.86
C VAL A 66 -2.09 26.10 -8.51
N GLU A 67 -1.72 27.23 -9.11
CA GLU A 67 -2.64 28.11 -9.85
C GLU A 67 -3.33 27.37 -10.99
N ASP A 68 -2.56 26.60 -11.78
CA ASP A 68 -3.10 25.78 -12.87
C ASP A 68 -4.12 24.78 -12.31
N HIS A 69 -3.78 24.07 -11.24
CA HIS A 69 -4.69 23.08 -10.64
C HIS A 69 -6.00 23.70 -10.15
N ILE A 70 -5.93 24.84 -9.44
CA ILE A 70 -7.11 25.53 -8.91
C ILE A 70 -7.97 26.07 -10.04
N ARG A 71 -7.36 26.59 -11.12
CA ARG A 71 -8.10 27.11 -12.29
C ARG A 71 -8.96 26.05 -12.96
N TYR A 72 -8.53 24.79 -12.95
CA TYR A 72 -9.24 23.68 -13.62
C TYR A 72 -10.02 22.75 -12.66
N ALA A 73 -9.99 22.99 -11.35
CA ALA A 73 -10.74 22.23 -10.34
C ALA A 73 -11.72 23.16 -9.59
N PRO A 74 -12.97 23.33 -10.06
CA PRO A 74 -13.82 24.47 -9.67
C PRO A 74 -14.42 24.41 -8.25
N ASP A 75 -14.28 23.30 -7.52
CA ASP A 75 -15.02 23.08 -6.27
C ASP A 75 -14.28 23.57 -5.01
N TRP A 76 -13.40 24.57 -5.11
CA TRP A 76 -12.78 25.18 -3.92
C TRP A 76 -13.76 26.11 -3.21
N HIS A 77 -13.91 25.90 -1.91
CA HIS A 77 -14.75 26.71 -1.04
C HIS A 77 -13.85 27.70 -0.28
N PRO A 78 -14.26 28.97 -0.08
CA PRO A 78 -13.52 29.87 0.78
C PRO A 78 -13.33 29.25 2.17
N GLU A 79 -12.11 29.30 2.69
CA GLU A 79 -11.85 28.82 4.06
C GLU A 79 -12.39 29.79 5.10
N GLU A 80 -12.54 29.33 6.34
CA GLU A 80 -13.05 30.17 7.44
C GLU A 80 -12.13 31.39 7.65
N GLY A 81 -12.68 32.59 7.47
CA GLY A 81 -11.94 33.85 7.53
C GLY A 81 -11.25 34.27 6.21
N GLU A 82 -11.41 33.51 5.13
CA GLU A 82 -10.94 33.89 3.79
C GLU A 82 -11.98 34.76 3.09
N ASP A 83 -11.53 35.83 2.42
CA ASP A 83 -12.41 36.67 1.60
C ASP A 83 -12.86 35.91 0.34
N PRO A 84 -14.17 35.70 0.11
CA PRO A 84 -14.67 35.07 -1.10
C PRO A 84 -14.28 35.83 -2.39
N GLY A 85 -13.93 37.11 -2.29
CA GLY A 85 -13.50 37.96 -3.39
C GLY A 85 -12.07 37.75 -3.88
N LEU A 86 -11.26 36.89 -3.22
CA LEU A 86 -9.87 36.66 -3.63
C LEU A 86 -9.77 36.10 -5.05
N SER A 87 -8.81 36.64 -5.82
CA SER A 87 -8.45 36.13 -7.14
C SER A 87 -7.81 34.73 -7.06
N VAL A 88 -7.75 34.03 -8.19
CA VAL A 88 -7.23 32.65 -8.24
C VAL A 88 -5.76 32.58 -7.79
N ASP A 89 -4.92 33.54 -8.16
CA ASP A 89 -3.52 33.65 -7.75
C ASP A 89 -3.36 33.87 -6.25
N GLN A 90 -4.24 34.67 -5.65
CA GLN A 90 -4.27 34.91 -4.20
C GLN A 90 -4.66 33.64 -3.44
N ARG A 91 -5.69 32.94 -3.89
CA ARG A 91 -6.11 31.65 -3.30
C ARG A 91 -5.03 30.58 -3.46
N ALA A 92 -4.42 30.48 -4.64
CA ALA A 92 -3.29 29.58 -4.89
C ALA A 92 -2.14 29.83 -3.93
N SER A 93 -1.78 31.10 -3.75
CA SER A 93 -0.76 31.53 -2.80
C SER A 93 -1.11 31.14 -1.36
N ASN A 94 -2.36 31.31 -0.94
CA ASN A 94 -2.83 30.94 0.40
C ASN A 94 -2.77 29.43 0.62
N TYR A 95 -3.29 28.63 -0.31
CA TYR A 95 -3.32 27.17 -0.19
C TYR A 95 -1.91 26.57 -0.25
N PHE A 96 -1.06 27.08 -1.13
CA PHE A 96 0.35 26.67 -1.18
C PHE A 96 1.08 27.01 0.11
N ARG A 97 0.90 28.24 0.63
CA ARG A 97 1.48 28.66 1.92
C ARG A 97 1.01 27.77 3.06
N ARG A 98 -0.27 27.41 3.10
CA ARG A 98 -0.81 26.50 4.11
C ARG A 98 -0.12 25.13 4.03
N LEU A 99 0.04 24.56 2.84
CA LEU A 99 0.75 23.28 2.65
C LEU A 99 2.21 23.33 3.13
N VAL A 100 2.90 24.45 2.91
CA VAL A 100 4.25 24.69 3.46
C VAL A 100 4.21 24.79 4.99
N GLN A 101 3.27 25.57 5.55
CA GLN A 101 3.16 25.79 7.00
C GLN A 101 2.86 24.51 7.78
N VAL A 102 2.00 23.64 7.26
CA VAL A 102 1.68 22.35 7.90
C VAL A 102 2.72 21.27 7.62
N GLY A 103 3.69 21.56 6.74
CA GLY A 103 4.86 20.73 6.51
C GLY A 103 4.71 19.64 5.44
N TRP A 104 3.73 19.76 4.53
CA TRP A 104 3.73 18.96 3.28
C TRP A 104 4.94 19.30 2.42
N PHE A 105 5.33 20.57 2.43
CA PHE A 105 6.52 21.07 1.78
C PHE A 105 7.43 21.78 2.77
N ARG A 106 8.73 21.81 2.47
CA ARG A 106 9.75 22.51 3.25
C ARG A 106 10.39 23.58 2.39
N THR A 107 10.63 24.72 3.02
CA THR A 107 11.46 25.78 2.43
C THR A 107 12.90 25.55 2.81
N GLU A 108 13.77 25.51 1.81
CA GLU A 108 15.22 25.49 2.00
C GLU A 108 15.83 26.80 1.50
N LYS A 109 16.85 27.29 2.22
CA LYS A 109 17.63 28.46 1.81
C LYS A 109 19.01 28.01 1.39
N HIS A 110 19.36 28.30 0.13
CA HIS A 110 20.67 28.04 -0.45
C HIS A 110 21.30 29.38 -0.83
N GLY A 111 21.96 30.02 0.14
CA GLY A 111 22.44 31.40 0.00
C GLY A 111 21.27 32.38 -0.13
N LEU A 112 21.20 33.08 -1.26
CA LEU A 112 20.10 34.00 -1.60
C LEU A 112 18.91 33.30 -2.27
N ALA A 113 19.08 32.05 -2.73
CA ALA A 113 18.02 31.30 -3.38
C ALA A 113 17.16 30.58 -2.34
N GLN A 114 15.84 30.65 -2.55
CA GLN A 114 14.86 29.86 -1.80
C GLN A 114 14.33 28.75 -2.70
N THR A 115 14.29 27.54 -2.20
CA THR A 115 13.73 26.38 -2.89
C THR A 115 12.73 25.66 -2.01
N ILE A 116 11.91 24.83 -2.65
CA ILE A 116 10.88 24.03 -2.02
C ILE A 116 11.16 22.55 -2.29
N SER A 117 11.12 21.75 -1.23
CA SER A 117 11.28 20.30 -1.28
C SER A 117 10.17 19.60 -0.49
N MET A 118 10.00 18.30 -0.71
CA MET A 118 9.18 17.45 0.14
C MET A 118 10.13 16.59 0.97
N SER A 119 9.86 16.46 2.27
CA SER A 119 10.72 15.61 3.11
C SER A 119 10.56 14.14 2.73
N PRO A 120 11.61 13.30 2.86
CA PRO A 120 11.51 11.88 2.53
C PRO A 120 10.38 11.16 3.27
N SER A 121 10.20 11.43 4.56
CA SER A 121 9.13 10.83 5.36
C SER A 121 7.73 11.21 4.87
N VAL A 122 7.53 12.48 4.48
CA VAL A 122 6.25 12.96 3.95
C VAL A 122 6.00 12.39 2.56
N SER A 123 7.02 12.35 1.71
CA SER A 123 6.93 11.75 0.37
C SER A 123 6.56 10.27 0.44
N GLN A 124 7.26 9.49 1.26
CA GLN A 124 6.96 8.07 1.48
C GLN A 124 5.52 7.87 1.99
N MET A 125 5.08 8.71 2.93
CA MET A 125 3.72 8.63 3.44
C MET A 125 2.69 8.99 2.37
N LEU A 126 2.94 10.01 1.56
CA LEU A 126 2.05 10.41 0.47
C LEU A 126 1.94 9.30 -0.59
N THR A 127 3.05 8.63 -0.94
CA THR A 127 3.03 7.43 -1.79
C THR A 127 2.07 6.39 -1.23
N LEU A 128 2.19 6.05 0.05
CA LEU A 128 1.32 5.05 0.69
C LEU A 128 -0.16 5.46 0.68
N LEU A 129 -0.46 6.75 0.81
CA LEU A 129 -1.83 7.26 0.76
C LEU A 129 -2.39 7.24 -0.67
N ILE A 130 -1.58 7.60 -1.67
CA ILE A 130 -1.96 7.55 -3.09
C ILE A 130 -2.17 6.10 -3.51
N ASP A 131 -1.22 5.21 -3.23
CA ASP A 131 -1.33 3.77 -3.51
C ASP A 131 -2.54 3.14 -2.82
N TYR A 132 -2.95 3.68 -1.67
CA TYR A 132 -4.17 3.24 -0.99
C TYR A 132 -5.44 3.71 -1.70
N ALA A 133 -5.43 4.93 -2.25
CA ALA A 133 -6.57 5.53 -2.96
C ALA A 133 -6.74 4.99 -4.38
N ASP A 134 -5.62 4.79 -5.10
CA ASP A 134 -5.56 4.36 -6.50
C ASP A 134 -5.40 2.84 -6.64
N LYS A 135 -5.88 2.05 -5.67
CA LYS A 135 -5.63 0.60 -5.63
C LYS A 135 -6.13 -0.10 -6.89
N ASP A 136 -5.17 -0.48 -7.74
CA ASP A 136 -5.36 -1.43 -8.80
C ASP A 136 -5.77 -2.80 -8.24
N PRO A 137 -6.54 -3.58 -9.01
CA PRO A 137 -6.84 -4.95 -8.65
C PRO A 137 -5.55 -5.78 -8.54
N VAL A 138 -5.45 -6.57 -7.48
CA VAL A 138 -4.39 -7.55 -7.31
C VAL A 138 -4.71 -8.78 -8.13
N PHE A 139 -3.80 -9.15 -9.03
CA PHE A 139 -3.85 -10.43 -9.75
C PHE A 139 -3.24 -11.53 -8.88
N VAL A 140 -4.09 -12.37 -8.28
CA VAL A 140 -3.67 -13.45 -7.38
C VAL A 140 -2.84 -14.48 -8.14
N SER A 141 -3.21 -14.80 -9.38
CA SER A 141 -2.45 -15.63 -10.31
C SER A 141 -1.00 -15.20 -10.41
N GLY A 142 -0.74 -13.92 -10.71
CA GLY A 142 0.60 -13.39 -10.87
C GLY A 142 1.44 -13.51 -9.61
N LYS A 143 0.83 -13.28 -8.43
CA LYS A 143 1.52 -13.45 -7.15
C LYS A 143 1.88 -14.91 -6.89
N ILE A 144 0.98 -15.85 -7.19
CA ILE A 144 1.23 -17.29 -7.04
C ILE A 144 2.35 -17.75 -7.97
N HIS A 145 2.35 -17.32 -9.24
CA HIS A 145 3.42 -17.64 -10.19
C HIS A 145 4.78 -17.06 -9.76
N SER A 146 4.79 -15.86 -9.19
CA SER A 146 5.99 -15.26 -8.62
C SER A 146 6.55 -16.09 -7.46
N ILE A 147 5.69 -16.52 -6.53
CA ILE A 147 6.08 -17.40 -5.42
C ILE A 147 6.63 -18.73 -5.95
N ASP A 148 5.96 -19.36 -6.91
CA ASP A 148 6.42 -20.59 -7.57
C ASP A 148 7.80 -20.43 -8.21
N ALA A 149 8.02 -19.34 -8.95
CA ALA A 149 9.29 -19.06 -9.60
C ALA A 149 10.43 -18.90 -8.58
N LEU A 150 10.19 -18.19 -7.46
CA LEU A 150 11.17 -18.02 -6.40
C LEU A 150 11.49 -19.36 -5.73
N ILE A 151 10.48 -20.11 -5.29
CA ILE A 151 10.65 -21.41 -4.62
C ILE A 151 11.33 -22.42 -5.54
N SER A 152 10.97 -22.44 -6.83
CA SER A 152 11.60 -23.29 -7.84
C SER A 152 13.10 -22.99 -8.00
N LYS A 153 13.51 -21.72 -8.00
CA LYS A 153 14.93 -21.33 -8.03
C LYS A 153 15.66 -21.80 -6.77
N VAL A 154 15.05 -21.64 -5.60
CA VAL A 154 15.63 -22.13 -4.34
C VAL A 154 15.80 -23.65 -4.40
N LEU A 155 14.80 -24.40 -4.86
CA LEU A 155 14.85 -25.86 -4.98
C LEU A 155 15.97 -26.33 -5.93
N LYS A 156 16.16 -25.65 -7.06
CA LYS A 156 17.24 -25.95 -8.02
C LYS A 156 18.65 -25.56 -7.54
N GLY A 157 18.77 -24.89 -6.40
CA GLY A 157 20.05 -24.38 -5.90
C GLY A 157 20.50 -23.08 -6.57
N GLU A 158 19.68 -22.48 -7.42
CA GLU A 158 19.93 -21.21 -8.12
C GLU A 158 19.61 -19.97 -7.25
N GLY A 159 19.19 -20.19 -6.00
CA GLY A 159 18.88 -19.15 -5.01
C GLY A 159 19.03 -19.63 -3.58
N GLY A 160 19.18 -18.69 -2.64
CA GLY A 160 19.41 -18.97 -1.22
C GLY A 160 18.23 -18.62 -0.32
N GLY A 161 18.52 -18.38 0.96
CA GLY A 161 17.51 -18.00 1.94
C GLY A 161 16.92 -16.60 1.73
N ASP A 162 17.56 -15.74 0.93
CA ASP A 162 17.02 -14.47 0.47
C ASP A 162 15.77 -14.65 -0.39
N LEU A 163 15.84 -15.52 -1.41
CA LEU A 163 14.68 -15.80 -2.27
C LEU A 163 13.60 -16.59 -1.52
N PHE A 164 13.98 -17.51 -0.62
CA PHE A 164 13.03 -18.24 0.22
C PHE A 164 12.24 -17.29 1.12
N ARG A 165 12.94 -16.32 1.74
CA ARG A 165 12.32 -15.30 2.58
C ARG A 165 11.44 -14.34 1.78
N GLU A 166 11.89 -13.90 0.60
CA GLU A 166 11.08 -13.06 -0.28
C GLU A 166 9.78 -13.78 -0.68
N ALA A 167 9.86 -15.07 -1.05
CA ALA A 167 8.68 -15.87 -1.34
C ALA A 167 7.73 -15.97 -0.11
N ALA A 168 8.29 -16.12 1.09
CA ALA A 168 7.51 -16.16 2.33
C ALA A 168 6.81 -14.83 2.65
N GLU A 169 7.47 -13.69 2.42
CA GLU A 169 6.85 -12.36 2.57
C GLU A 169 5.79 -12.12 1.48
N GLN A 170 6.02 -12.53 0.23
CA GLN A 170 5.01 -12.46 -0.83
C GLN A 170 3.78 -13.29 -0.49
N CYS A 171 3.95 -14.52 0.02
CA CYS A 171 2.85 -15.37 0.46
C CYS A 171 2.05 -14.71 1.59
N ARG A 172 2.74 -14.21 2.63
CA ARG A 172 2.11 -13.49 3.74
C ARG A 172 1.30 -12.29 3.25
N ASN A 173 1.89 -11.47 2.39
CA ASN A 173 1.24 -10.26 1.87
C ASN A 173 0.01 -10.60 1.04
N LEU A 174 0.07 -11.65 0.22
CA LEU A 174 -1.07 -12.17 -0.54
C LEU A 174 -2.21 -12.61 0.38
N LEU A 175 -1.92 -13.41 1.41
CA LEU A 175 -2.95 -13.91 2.33
C LEU A 175 -3.57 -12.78 3.16
N ILE A 176 -2.75 -11.83 3.63
CA ILE A 176 -3.26 -10.62 4.31
C ILE A 176 -4.17 -9.83 3.38
N TYR A 177 -3.77 -9.66 2.11
CA TYR A 177 -4.58 -8.95 1.13
C TYR A 177 -5.94 -9.60 0.94
N ILE A 178 -5.99 -10.90 0.65
CA ILE A 178 -7.25 -11.65 0.45
C ILE A 178 -8.14 -11.53 1.69
N ARG A 179 -7.56 -11.71 2.89
CA ARG A 179 -8.30 -11.59 4.15
C ARG A 179 -8.88 -10.19 4.37
N THR A 180 -8.09 -9.14 4.16
CA THR A 180 -8.54 -7.75 4.34
C THR A 180 -9.59 -7.37 3.31
N THR A 181 -9.42 -7.77 2.04
CA THR A 181 -10.42 -7.60 0.99
C THR A 181 -11.74 -8.25 1.38
N GLY A 182 -11.71 -9.47 1.95
CA GLY A 182 -12.91 -10.14 2.46
C GLY A 182 -13.65 -9.37 3.55
N THR A 183 -12.93 -8.67 4.43
CA THR A 183 -13.54 -7.80 5.44
C THR A 183 -14.10 -6.53 4.82
N ASN A 184 -13.35 -5.84 3.96
CA ASN A 184 -13.80 -4.61 3.30
C ASN A 184 -15.06 -4.84 2.46
N VAL A 185 -15.12 -5.96 1.73
CA VAL A 185 -16.31 -6.38 0.96
C VAL A 185 -17.51 -6.58 1.89
N ARG A 186 -17.32 -7.21 3.05
CA ARG A 186 -18.39 -7.41 4.04
C ARG A 186 -18.91 -6.09 4.62
N ASP A 187 -18.00 -5.19 4.99
CA ASP A 187 -18.35 -3.91 5.61
C ASP A 187 -19.08 -3.01 4.60
N LEU A 188 -18.63 -3.01 3.34
CA LEU A 188 -19.29 -2.28 2.27
C LEU A 188 -20.68 -2.86 1.97
N MET A 189 -20.85 -4.18 1.98
CA MET A 189 -22.18 -4.81 1.85
C MET A 189 -23.12 -4.42 2.99
N THR A 190 -22.61 -4.39 4.22
CA THR A 190 -23.38 -3.97 5.40
C THR A 190 -23.81 -2.50 5.27
N SER A 191 -22.92 -1.63 4.79
CA SER A 191 -23.21 -0.20 4.58
C SER A 191 -24.19 0.08 3.43
N ILE A 192 -24.28 -0.81 2.43
CA ILE A 192 -25.23 -0.66 1.31
C ILE A 192 -26.62 -1.16 1.72
N ALA A 193 -26.68 -2.23 2.51
CA ALA A 193 -27.95 -2.78 3.01
C ALA A 193 -28.76 -1.78 3.85
N THR A 194 -28.11 -0.73 4.38
CA THR A 194 -28.75 0.35 5.14
C THR A 194 -29.23 1.52 4.29
N GLN A 195 -28.99 1.53 2.96
CA GLN A 195 -29.40 2.62 2.07
C GLN A 195 -30.68 2.28 1.27
N GLU A 196 -31.56 3.26 1.07
CA GLU A 196 -32.83 3.17 0.31
C GLU A 196 -32.64 3.09 -1.22
N THR A 197 -31.65 2.34 -1.70
CA THR A 197 -31.50 2.05 -3.13
C THR A 197 -32.24 0.76 -3.49
N THR A 198 -32.66 0.58 -4.75
CA THR A 198 -33.24 -0.69 -5.19
C THR A 198 -32.18 -1.77 -5.00
N ALA A 199 -32.31 -2.57 -3.95
CA ALA A 199 -31.27 -3.47 -3.48
C ALA A 199 -30.76 -4.41 -4.59
N GLU A 200 -31.58 -4.69 -5.60
CA GLU A 200 -31.24 -5.50 -6.77
C GLU A 200 -30.20 -4.87 -7.71
N TYR A 201 -30.21 -3.55 -7.89
CA TYR A 201 -29.23 -2.82 -8.70
C TYR A 201 -27.87 -2.77 -8.00
N ALA A 202 -27.86 -2.42 -6.70
CA ALA A 202 -26.65 -2.42 -5.89
C ALA A 202 -26.03 -3.84 -5.81
N ARG A 203 -26.85 -4.89 -5.64
CA ARG A 203 -26.42 -6.30 -5.64
C ARG A 203 -25.78 -6.74 -6.96
N ARG A 204 -26.33 -6.34 -8.11
CA ARG A 204 -25.83 -6.73 -9.44
C ARG A 204 -24.57 -5.96 -9.82
N PHE A 205 -24.48 -4.67 -9.49
CA PHE A 205 -23.27 -3.86 -9.64
C PHE A 205 -22.10 -4.44 -8.82
N PHE A 206 -22.35 -4.91 -7.60
CA PHE A 206 -21.32 -5.43 -6.71
C PHE A 206 -20.70 -6.76 -7.15
N ARG A 207 -21.55 -7.72 -7.57
CA ARG A 207 -21.14 -9.08 -7.97
C ARG A 207 -20.17 -9.09 -9.16
N ASP A 208 -20.34 -8.16 -10.09
CA ASP A 208 -19.56 -8.10 -11.32
C ASP A 208 -18.42 -7.07 -11.29
N TYR A 209 -18.47 -6.06 -10.40
CA TYR A 209 -17.53 -4.93 -10.44
C TYR A 209 -16.61 -4.84 -9.21
N VAL A 210 -17.13 -4.99 -7.98
CA VAL A 210 -16.35 -4.65 -6.78
C VAL A 210 -15.33 -5.73 -6.43
N VAL A 211 -15.66 -7.01 -6.60
CA VAL A 211 -14.68 -8.08 -6.40
C VAL A 211 -13.56 -7.99 -7.44
N ASN A 212 -13.89 -7.67 -8.70
CA ASN A 212 -12.92 -7.46 -9.77
C ASN A 212 -12.07 -6.19 -9.58
N MET A 213 -12.58 -5.18 -8.87
CA MET A 213 -11.83 -3.98 -8.49
C MET A 213 -10.72 -4.29 -7.48
N PHE A 214 -10.87 -5.35 -6.66
CA PHE A 214 -9.84 -5.78 -5.72
C PHE A 214 -9.03 -6.98 -6.22
N ILE A 215 -9.65 -7.97 -6.84
CA ILE A 215 -8.98 -9.15 -7.38
C ILE A 215 -9.31 -9.29 -8.86
N GLY A 216 -8.38 -8.91 -9.71
CA GLY A 216 -8.61 -8.75 -11.15
C GLY A 216 -8.95 -10.05 -11.86
N ASP A 217 -8.42 -11.17 -11.36
CA ASP A 217 -8.59 -12.52 -11.88
C ASP A 217 -9.57 -13.38 -11.06
N TYR A 218 -10.47 -12.76 -10.31
CA TYR A 218 -11.37 -13.49 -9.39
C TYR A 218 -12.28 -14.49 -10.10
N LYS A 219 -12.80 -14.14 -11.28
CA LYS A 219 -13.67 -15.05 -12.06
C LYS A 219 -12.88 -16.26 -12.56
N GLU A 220 -11.64 -16.06 -12.98
CA GLU A 220 -10.73 -17.11 -13.45
C GLU A 220 -10.31 -18.05 -12.31
N LEU A 221 -10.22 -17.54 -11.07
CA LEU A 221 -10.03 -18.34 -9.85
C LEU A 221 -11.10 -19.41 -9.63
N ARG A 222 -12.25 -19.37 -10.31
CA ARG A 222 -13.32 -20.39 -10.18
C ARG A 222 -13.42 -21.34 -11.37
N THR A 223 -12.51 -21.24 -12.34
CA THR A 223 -12.52 -22.05 -13.56
C THR A 223 -11.52 -23.22 -13.49
N GLN A 224 -11.68 -24.23 -14.35
CA GLN A 224 -10.85 -25.45 -14.34
C GLN A 224 -9.37 -25.20 -14.67
N GLU A 225 -9.04 -24.15 -15.44
CA GLU A 225 -7.66 -23.66 -15.60
C GLU A 225 -7.31 -22.74 -14.42
N HIS A 226 -7.23 -23.34 -13.24
CA HIS A 226 -7.22 -22.63 -11.98
C HIS A 226 -5.88 -21.88 -11.76
N PRO A 227 -5.86 -20.58 -11.43
CA PRO A 227 -4.65 -19.83 -11.09
C PRO A 227 -3.82 -20.39 -9.91
N LEU A 228 -4.50 -20.97 -8.92
CA LEU A 228 -3.88 -21.78 -7.85
C LEU A 228 -3.39 -23.16 -8.29
N SER A 229 -3.40 -23.51 -9.59
CA SER A 229 -2.90 -24.80 -10.08
C SER A 229 -1.44 -25.09 -9.71
N LYS A 230 -0.67 -24.04 -9.40
CA LYS A 230 0.72 -24.11 -8.90
C LYS A 230 0.84 -24.37 -7.39
N ARG A 231 -0.24 -24.22 -6.62
CA ARG A 231 -0.24 -24.38 -5.15
C ARG A 231 0.32 -25.74 -4.72
N PRO A 232 -0.12 -26.89 -5.27
CA PRO A 232 0.40 -28.19 -4.86
C PRO A 232 1.91 -28.32 -5.12
N GLN A 233 2.41 -27.80 -6.24
CA GLN A 233 3.83 -27.84 -6.60
C GLN A 233 4.65 -26.95 -5.67
N ILE A 234 4.16 -25.76 -5.33
CA ILE A 234 4.81 -24.87 -4.35
C ILE A 234 4.92 -25.58 -3.00
N LEU A 235 3.81 -26.12 -2.49
CA LEU A 235 3.79 -26.80 -1.19
C LEU A 235 4.73 -28.02 -1.16
N GLN A 236 4.73 -28.82 -2.22
CA GLN A 236 5.66 -29.95 -2.34
C GLN A 236 7.13 -29.49 -2.41
N ALA A 237 7.42 -28.40 -3.11
CA ALA A 237 8.76 -27.84 -3.18
C ALA A 237 9.21 -27.30 -1.81
N VAL A 238 8.33 -26.61 -1.09
CA VAL A 238 8.57 -26.10 0.27
C VAL A 238 8.82 -27.26 1.24
N GLU A 239 8.02 -28.32 1.17
CA GLU A 239 8.22 -29.55 1.96
C GLU A 239 9.58 -30.18 1.66
N LYS A 240 9.98 -30.31 0.39
CA LYS A 240 11.31 -30.80 0.03
C LYS A 240 12.43 -29.91 0.57
N LEU A 241 12.27 -28.59 0.52
CA LEU A 241 13.26 -27.64 1.05
C LEU A 241 13.41 -27.75 2.58
N SER A 242 12.34 -28.11 3.30
CA SER A 242 12.37 -28.24 4.76
C SER A 242 12.79 -29.64 5.24
N THR A 243 12.52 -30.69 4.47
CA THR A 243 12.75 -32.09 4.87
C THR A 243 14.03 -32.70 4.30
N ALA A 244 14.43 -32.34 3.07
CA ALA A 244 15.64 -32.90 2.46
C ALA A 244 16.90 -32.33 3.14
N PRO A 245 17.81 -33.18 3.69
CA PRO A 245 18.96 -32.71 4.48
C PRO A 245 19.86 -31.73 3.74
N GLU A 246 20.09 -31.94 2.44
CA GLU A 246 20.95 -31.09 1.61
C GLU A 246 20.37 -29.67 1.48
N HIS A 247 19.10 -29.55 1.13
CA HIS A 247 18.42 -28.27 0.99
C HIS A 247 18.28 -27.55 2.33
N ARG A 248 17.87 -28.29 3.37
CA ARG A 248 17.66 -27.75 4.70
C ARG A 248 18.97 -27.21 5.29
N THR A 249 20.07 -27.95 5.17
CA THR A 249 21.39 -27.52 5.66
C THR A 249 21.84 -26.26 4.93
N ARG A 250 21.76 -26.23 3.60
CA ARG A 250 22.14 -25.06 2.79
C ARG A 250 21.34 -23.80 3.15
N LEU A 251 20.02 -23.93 3.35
CA LEU A 251 19.19 -22.81 3.79
C LEU A 251 19.53 -22.38 5.21
N MET A 252 19.69 -23.32 6.14
CA MET A 252 20.05 -23.01 7.52
C MET A 252 21.41 -22.33 7.64
N ASP A 253 22.39 -22.71 6.84
CA ASP A 253 23.69 -22.03 6.78
C ASP A 253 23.51 -20.59 6.33
N TRP A 254 22.72 -20.36 5.27
CA TRP A 254 22.41 -19.00 4.83
C TRP A 254 21.75 -18.17 5.94
N TYR A 255 20.72 -18.71 6.60
CA TYR A 255 20.01 -18.02 7.70
C TYR A 255 20.96 -17.70 8.86
N THR A 256 21.84 -18.63 9.20
CA THR A 256 22.82 -18.48 10.29
C THR A 256 23.83 -17.39 9.97
N PHE A 257 24.47 -17.44 8.80
CA PHE A 257 25.57 -16.53 8.48
C PHE A 257 25.12 -15.17 7.95
N ARG A 258 23.99 -15.09 7.23
CA ARG A 258 23.56 -13.87 6.54
C ARG A 258 22.48 -13.08 7.27
N LEU A 259 21.65 -13.74 8.09
CA LEU A 259 20.54 -13.09 8.78
C LEU A 259 20.73 -13.03 10.30
N ALA A 260 21.37 -14.04 10.88
CA ALA A 260 21.45 -14.21 12.33
C ALA A 260 22.85 -14.00 12.93
N GLU A 261 23.84 -13.55 12.13
CA GLU A 261 25.20 -13.25 12.61
C GLU A 261 25.86 -14.42 13.37
N GLY A 262 25.56 -15.66 12.96
CA GLY A 262 26.07 -16.88 13.58
C GLY A 262 25.16 -17.50 14.65
N ASP A 263 24.11 -16.80 15.09
CA ASP A 263 23.16 -17.30 16.09
C ASP A 263 22.19 -18.34 15.47
N ARG A 264 22.44 -19.62 15.77
CA ARG A 264 21.61 -20.73 15.27
C ARG A 264 20.18 -20.73 15.80
N VAL A 265 19.93 -20.23 17.01
CA VAL A 265 18.58 -20.19 17.59
C VAL A 265 17.75 -19.15 16.84
N LYS A 266 18.29 -17.94 16.66
CA LYS A 266 17.67 -16.87 15.88
C LYS A 266 17.48 -17.26 14.41
N ALA A 267 18.46 -17.95 13.81
CA ALA A 267 18.36 -18.48 12.45
C ALA A 267 17.21 -19.47 12.30
N THR A 268 17.10 -20.43 13.22
CA THR A 268 16.05 -21.47 13.21
C THR A 268 14.67 -20.83 13.36
N ALA A 269 14.51 -19.91 14.32
CA ALA A 269 13.24 -19.21 14.52
C ALA A 269 12.81 -18.39 13.28
N ALA A 270 13.76 -17.77 12.58
CA ALA A 270 13.50 -17.02 11.36
C ALA A 270 13.12 -17.96 10.19
N PHE A 271 13.85 -19.06 10.00
CA PHE A 271 13.55 -20.08 9.00
C PHE A 271 12.16 -20.67 9.23
N ASP A 272 11.85 -21.13 10.45
CA ASP A 272 10.56 -21.73 10.78
C ASP A 272 9.39 -20.76 10.59
N ARG A 273 9.61 -19.46 10.86
CA ARG A 273 8.61 -18.44 10.59
C ARG A 273 8.34 -18.29 9.10
N ASP A 274 9.39 -18.28 8.28
CA ASP A 274 9.27 -18.13 6.83
C ASP A 274 8.68 -19.40 6.19
N LEU A 275 9.04 -20.58 6.70
CA LEU A 275 8.43 -21.86 6.34
C LEU A 275 6.92 -21.85 6.62
N ARG A 276 6.50 -21.52 7.85
CA ARG A 276 5.07 -21.44 8.21
C ARG A 276 4.30 -20.48 7.30
N ARG A 277 4.89 -19.34 6.94
CA ARG A 277 4.24 -18.38 6.02
C ARG A 277 4.00 -18.97 4.64
N LEU A 278 4.90 -19.81 4.14
CA LEU A 278 4.73 -20.52 2.87
C LEU A 278 3.71 -21.65 2.99
N GLU A 279 3.70 -22.39 4.10
CA GLU A 279 2.72 -23.46 4.37
C GLU A 279 1.29 -22.93 4.50
N GLU A 280 1.10 -21.71 5.01
CA GLU A 280 -0.20 -21.03 5.06
C GLU A 280 -0.83 -20.85 3.67
N LEU A 281 -0.05 -20.96 2.58
CA LEU A 281 -0.59 -21.00 1.23
C LEU A 281 -1.61 -22.13 1.03
N ASN A 282 -1.54 -23.20 1.83
CA ASN A 282 -2.53 -24.27 1.82
C ASN A 282 -3.97 -23.76 2.13
N ARG A 283 -4.10 -22.64 2.84
CA ARG A 283 -5.38 -22.05 3.25
C ARG A 283 -5.91 -20.99 2.29
N VAL A 284 -5.21 -20.71 1.20
CA VAL A 284 -5.59 -19.64 0.26
C VAL A 284 -6.98 -19.88 -0.34
N GLU A 285 -7.34 -21.14 -0.62
CA GLU A 285 -8.68 -21.53 -1.09
C GLU A 285 -9.74 -21.19 -0.05
N GLU A 286 -9.54 -21.54 1.23
CA GLU A 286 -10.44 -21.20 2.33
C GLU A 286 -10.69 -19.68 2.40
N TYR A 287 -9.64 -18.86 2.26
CA TYR A 287 -9.79 -17.40 2.28
C TYR A 287 -10.57 -16.87 1.07
N LEU A 288 -10.34 -17.42 -0.12
CA LEU A 288 -11.06 -17.04 -1.34
C LEU A 288 -12.52 -17.52 -1.34
N GLU A 289 -12.78 -18.70 -0.81
CA GLU A 289 -14.14 -19.22 -0.59
C GLU A 289 -14.90 -18.34 0.39
N ARG A 290 -14.26 -17.93 1.50
CA ARG A 290 -14.89 -17.00 2.46
C ARG A 290 -15.17 -15.64 1.83
N LEU A 291 -14.28 -15.13 0.98
CA LEU A 291 -14.53 -13.93 0.19
C LEU A 291 -15.76 -14.12 -0.72
N GLY A 292 -15.85 -15.26 -1.40
CA GLY A 292 -17.00 -15.61 -2.24
C GLY A 292 -18.29 -15.78 -1.46
N ALA A 293 -18.23 -16.43 -0.28
CA ALA A 293 -19.38 -16.64 0.58
C ALA A 293 -19.90 -15.32 1.15
N VAL A 294 -19.05 -14.34 1.47
CA VAL A 294 -19.51 -12.99 1.83
C VAL A 294 -20.26 -12.34 0.66
N ALA A 295 -19.78 -12.52 -0.57
CA ALA A 295 -20.46 -12.02 -1.76
C ALA A 295 -21.80 -12.73 -2.06
N VAL A 296 -22.02 -13.96 -1.55
CA VAL A 296 -23.22 -14.77 -1.81
C VAL A 296 -24.22 -14.78 -0.64
N SER A 297 -23.75 -14.79 0.61
CA SER A 297 -24.57 -14.98 1.84
C SER A 297 -25.45 -13.79 2.22
N HIS A 298 -25.22 -12.62 1.62
CA HIS A 298 -26.06 -11.43 1.79
C HIS A 298 -26.87 -11.13 0.50
N GLY A 299 -27.05 -12.17 -0.33
CA GLY A 299 -27.84 -12.18 -1.57
C GLY A 299 -29.33 -12.32 -1.34
#